data_AF-A0A239R498-F1
#
_entry.id   AF-A0A239R498-F1
#
_cell.length_a   1.000
_cell.length_b   1.000
_cell.length_c   1.000
_cell.angle_alpha   90.00
_cell.angle_beta   90.00
_cell.angle_gamma   90.00
#
_symmetry.space_group_name_H-M   'P 1'
#
loop_
_entity.id
_entity.type
_entity.pdbx_description
1 polymer ?
#
loop_
_entity_poly.entity_id
_entity_poly.type
_entity_poly.pdbx_seq_one_letter_code
_entity_poly.pdbx_strand_id
1 'polypeptide(L)'
;MKKYIEIPMEALESLAEGKCLQGSLRRDEWGRIVFKAYRRSPRRTAKVLRVLEHGWVKETERRIKVFESMPKALGAARMMAVIERETKEVKNALIDRELIEFC
;
A
#
# COMPACT_ATOMS: atom_id res chain seq x y z
N MET A 1 7.77 43.26 5.05
CA MET A 1 6.42 42.79 5.45
C MET A 1 6.51 41.30 5.76
N LYS A 2 6.33 40.87 7.01
CA LYS A 2 6.32 39.45 7.39
C LYS A 2 4.90 38.91 7.23
N LYS A 3 4.72 37.81 6.49
CA LYS A 3 3.44 37.10 6.40
C LYS A 3 3.48 35.94 7.39
N TYR A 4 2.48 35.86 8.26
CA TYR A 4 2.36 34.80 9.26
C TYR A 4 1.55 33.64 8.67
N ILE A 5 2.03 32.41 8.89
CA ILE A 5 1.35 31.18 8.52
C ILE A 5 0.92 30.50 9.81
N GLU A 6 -0.36 30.18 9.92
CA GLU A 6 -0.88 29.38 11.01
C GLU A 6 -0.54 27.91 10.76
N ILE A 7 0.24 27.32 11.67
CA ILE A 7 0.71 25.94 11.61
C ILE A 7 0.17 25.21 12.84
N PRO A 8 -0.55 24.09 12.69
CA PRO A 8 -0.97 23.26 13.82
C PRO A 8 0.23 22.82 14.66
N MET A 9 0.06 22.73 15.99
CA MET A 9 1.16 22.41 16.92
C MET A 9 1.88 21.10 16.57
N GLU A 10 1.13 20.05 16.22
CA GLU A 10 1.66 18.75 15.77
C GLU A 10 2.65 18.88 14.58
N ALA A 11 2.35 19.81 13.67
CA ALA A 11 3.20 20.06 12.50
C ALA A 11 4.44 20.87 12.88
N LEU A 12 4.31 21.79 13.84
CA LEU A 12 5.44 22.57 14.36
C LEU A 12 6.46 21.68 15.08
N GLU A 13 6.00 20.74 15.91
CA GLU A 13 6.84 19.76 16.62
C GLU A 13 7.65 18.91 15.64
N SER A 14 7.00 18.37 14.60
CA SER A 14 7.67 17.60 13.55
C SER A 14 8.72 18.42 12.79
N LEU A 15 8.45 19.70 12.53
CA LEU A 15 9.41 20.61 11.89
C LEU A 15 10.60 20.92 12.81
N ALA A 16 10.37 21.08 14.11
CA ALA A 16 11.43 21.29 15.10
C ALA A 16 12.37 20.08 15.21
N GLU A 17 11.86 18.86 14.99
CA GLU A 17 12.64 17.62 14.88
C GLU A 17 13.38 17.47 13.53
N GLY A 18 13.28 18.44 12.62
CA GLY A 18 13.92 18.41 11.30
C GLY A 18 13.18 17.57 10.25
N LYS A 19 11.94 17.12 10.52
CA LYS A 19 11.15 16.35 9.55
C LYS A 19 10.51 17.28 8.51
N CYS A 20 10.49 16.83 7.27
CA CYS A 20 9.80 17.53 6.18
C CYS A 20 8.33 17.09 6.10
N LEU A 21 7.39 18.04 6.18
CA LEU A 21 5.95 17.78 6.08
C LEU A 21 5.40 18.15 4.70
N GLN A 22 4.68 17.21 4.08
CA GLN A 22 3.91 17.49 2.87
C GLN A 22 2.50 17.99 3.25
N GLY A 23 2.02 19.02 2.58
CA GLY A 23 0.71 19.60 2.86
C GLY A 23 0.26 20.61 1.81
N SER A 24 -0.81 21.34 2.14
CA SER A 24 -1.34 22.45 1.34
C SER A 24 -1.44 23.72 2.18
N LEU A 25 -1.05 24.86 1.60
CA LEU A 25 -1.34 26.18 2.15
C LEU A 25 -2.70 26.66 1.63
N ARG A 26 -3.55 27.16 2.53
CA ARG A 26 -4.89 27.67 2.18
C ARG A 26 -5.13 29.00 2.86
N ARG A 27 -6.07 29.79 2.33
CA ARG A 27 -6.63 30.93 3.05
C ARG A 27 -7.88 30.49 3.81
N ASP A 28 -7.99 30.89 5.07
CA ASP A 28 -9.21 30.71 5.85
C ASP A 28 -10.26 31.78 5.53
N GLU A 29 -11.41 31.70 6.19
CA GLU A 29 -12.53 32.63 6.06
C GLU A 29 -12.20 34.05 6.57
N TRP A 30 -11.14 34.19 7.37
CA TRP A 30 -10.64 35.45 7.92
C TRP A 30 -9.41 36.00 7.16
N GLY A 31 -9.04 35.37 6.03
CA GLY A 31 -7.93 35.79 5.16
C GLY A 31 -6.52 35.40 5.64
N ARG A 32 -6.39 34.57 6.68
CA ARG A 32 -5.10 34.08 7.19
C ARG A 32 -4.61 32.89 6.36
N ILE A 33 -3.29 32.73 6.28
CA ILE A 33 -2.68 31.60 5.58
C ILE A 33 -2.52 30.46 6.59
N VAL A 34 -3.15 29.31 6.31
CA VAL A 34 -3.10 28.11 7.17
C VAL A 34 -2.40 26.96 6.46
N PHE A 35 -1.49 26.29 7.14
CA PHE A 35 -0.86 25.06 6.67
C PHE A 35 -1.64 23.82 7.13
N LYS A 36 -2.05 22.99 6.16
CA LYS A 36 -2.70 21.70 6.43
C LYS A 36 -1.83 20.56 5.93
N ALA A 37 -1.23 19.81 6.85
CA ALA A 37 -0.45 18.62 6.54
C ALA A 37 -1.33 17.51 5.94
N TYR A 38 -0.80 16.76 4.96
CA TYR A 38 -1.46 15.58 4.45
C TYR A 38 -1.39 14.45 5.48
N ARG A 39 -2.54 14.07 6.04
CA ARG A 39 -2.64 12.84 6.84
C ARG A 39 -2.68 11.64 5.91
N ARG A 40 -1.51 11.14 5.52
CA ARG A 40 -1.41 9.85 4.83
C ARG A 40 -1.52 8.76 5.89
N SER A 41 -2.66 8.07 5.94
CA SER A 41 -2.73 6.84 6.72
C SER A 41 -1.65 5.88 6.21
N PRO A 42 -0.82 5.30 7.08
CA PRO A 42 0.14 4.29 6.65
C PRO A 42 -0.65 3.17 5.96
N ARG A 43 -0.32 2.88 4.70
CA ARG A 43 -0.92 1.75 3.99
C ARG A 43 -0.54 0.51 4.79
N ARG A 44 -1.54 -0.22 5.30
CA ARG A 44 -1.28 -1.54 5.91
C ARG A 44 -0.50 -2.36 4.89
N THR A 45 0.74 -2.68 5.22
CA THR A 45 1.65 -3.44 4.35
C THR A 45 1.15 -4.87 4.31
N ALA A 46 0.95 -5.41 3.11
CA ALA A 46 0.58 -6.81 2.93
C ALA A 46 1.88 -7.64 2.85
N LYS A 47 1.98 -8.70 3.65
CA LYS A 47 3.10 -9.66 3.64
C LYS A 47 3.03 -10.46 2.34
N VAL A 48 4.14 -10.54 1.60
CA VAL A 48 4.22 -11.40 0.41
C VAL A 48 4.45 -12.83 0.88
N LEU A 49 3.54 -13.73 0.53
CA LEU A 49 3.70 -15.16 0.81
C LEU A 49 4.44 -15.85 -0.33
N ARG A 50 4.09 -15.51 -1.58
CA ARG A 50 4.71 -16.07 -2.79
C ARG A 50 4.62 -15.08 -3.94
N VAL A 51 5.68 -15.04 -4.76
CA VAL A 51 5.67 -14.37 -6.07
C VAL A 51 5.34 -15.43 -7.12
N LEU A 52 4.36 -15.13 -7.97
CA LEU A 52 3.96 -15.98 -9.09
C LEU A 52 4.59 -15.44 -10.38
N GLU A 53 4.48 -16.16 -11.49
CA GLU A 53 5.04 -15.75 -12.78
C GLU A 53 4.38 -14.47 -13.31
N HIS A 54 3.06 -14.37 -13.15
CA HIS A 54 2.24 -13.23 -13.59
C HIS A 54 1.57 -12.51 -12.42
N GLY A 55 2.02 -12.74 -11.20
CA GLY A 55 1.21 -12.39 -10.03
C GLY A 55 1.90 -12.49 -8.68
N TRP A 56 1.08 -12.50 -7.64
CA TRP A 56 1.53 -12.70 -6.26
C TRP A 56 0.41 -13.23 -5.37
N VAL A 57 0.83 -13.83 -4.27
CA VAL A 57 0.01 -14.14 -3.10
C VAL A 57 0.47 -13.27 -1.95
N LYS A 58 -0.44 -12.47 -1.40
CA LYS A 58 -0.17 -11.61 -0.24
C LYS A 58 -1.19 -11.82 0.85
N GLU A 59 -0.72 -11.65 2.07
CA GLU A 59 -1.52 -11.68 3.28
C GLU A 59 -1.65 -10.28 3.87
N THR A 60 -2.87 -9.97 4.28
CA THR A 60 -3.19 -8.85 5.16
C THR A 60 -3.76 -9.41 6.45
N GLU A 61 -3.84 -8.60 7.50
CA GLU A 61 -4.35 -9.00 8.82
C GLU A 61 -5.68 -9.77 8.82
N ARG A 62 -6.53 -9.59 7.80
CA ARG A 62 -7.85 -10.23 7.72
C ARG A 62 -8.09 -11.04 6.46
N ARG A 63 -7.18 -11.02 5.48
CA ARG A 63 -7.44 -11.58 4.14
C ARG A 63 -6.16 -12.06 3.48
N ILE A 64 -6.25 -13.21 2.82
CA ILE A 64 -5.36 -13.64 1.76
C ILE A 64 -5.85 -13.04 0.44
N LYS A 65 -4.92 -12.55 -0.38
CA LYS A 65 -5.18 -11.97 -1.69
C LYS A 65 -4.29 -12.66 -2.72
N VAL A 66 -4.92 -13.12 -3.79
CA VAL A 66 -4.26 -13.66 -4.98
C VAL A 66 -4.52 -12.69 -6.12
N PHE A 67 -3.48 -12.34 -6.85
CA PHE A 67 -3.57 -11.46 -8.01
C PHE A 67 -2.71 -12.01 -9.14
N GLU A 68 -3.28 -12.10 -10.33
CA GLU A 68 -2.61 -12.52 -11.56
C GLU A 68 -2.98 -11.57 -12.69
N SER A 69 -2.01 -11.26 -13.55
CA SER A 69 -2.18 -10.37 -14.70
C SER A 69 -1.36 -10.88 -15.87
N MET A 70 -2.02 -11.56 -16.80
CA MET A 70 -1.40 -12.17 -17.98
C MET A 70 -1.57 -11.31 -19.24
N PRO A 71 -0.58 -11.28 -20.16
CA PRO A 71 -0.71 -10.56 -21.43
C PRO A 71 -1.71 -11.25 -22.38
N LYS A 72 -2.64 -10.46 -22.94
CA LYS A 72 -3.67 -10.93 -23.88
C LYS A 72 -3.12 -11.67 -25.10
N ALA A 73 -1.89 -11.38 -25.50
CA ALA A 73 -1.21 -12.01 -26.64
C ALA A 73 -1.00 -13.53 -26.47
N LEU A 74 -1.07 -14.08 -25.24
CA LEU A 74 -0.89 -15.52 -25.00
C LEU A 74 -2.01 -16.38 -25.60
N GLY A 75 -3.21 -15.82 -25.78
CA GLY A 75 -4.39 -16.58 -26.17
C GLY A 75 -4.95 -17.45 -25.04
N ALA A 76 -6.23 -17.80 -25.14
CA ALA A 76 -6.98 -18.43 -24.05
C ALA A 76 -6.40 -19.78 -23.62
N ALA A 77 -5.97 -20.63 -24.56
CA ALA A 77 -5.42 -21.95 -24.26
C ALA A 77 -4.17 -21.87 -23.36
N ARG A 78 -3.25 -20.96 -23.67
CA ARG A 78 -2.05 -20.77 -22.85
C ARG A 78 -2.37 -20.12 -21.52
N MET A 79 -3.30 -19.16 -21.49
CA MET A 79 -3.77 -18.56 -20.23
C MET A 79 -4.36 -19.60 -19.28
N MET A 80 -5.17 -20.55 -19.78
CA MET A 80 -5.72 -21.61 -18.95
C MET A 80 -4.62 -22.48 -18.33
N ALA A 81 -3.61 -22.86 -19.11
CA ALA A 81 -2.47 -23.62 -18.61
C ALA A 81 -1.64 -22.84 -17.56
N VAL A 82 -1.50 -21.53 -17.73
CA VAL A 82 -0.86 -20.65 -16.75
C VAL A 82 -1.67 -20.61 -15.46
N ILE A 83 -2.99 -20.36 -15.54
CA ILE A 83 -3.89 -20.31 -14.38
C ILE A 83 -3.82 -21.60 -13.58
N GLU A 84 -3.83 -22.76 -14.24
CA GLU A 84 -3.77 -24.05 -13.54
C GLU A 84 -2.43 -24.25 -12.82
N ARG A 85 -1.31 -23.88 -13.47
CA ARG A 85 0.02 -23.91 -12.85
C ARG A 85 0.11 -22.95 -11.67
N GLU A 86 -0.30 -21.70 -11.83
CA GLU A 86 -0.21 -20.69 -10.76
C GLU A 86 -1.16 -21.03 -9.60
N THR A 87 -2.34 -21.59 -9.88
CA THR A 87 -3.25 -22.10 -8.83
C THR A 87 -2.59 -23.18 -7.97
N LYS A 88 -1.77 -24.06 -8.56
CA LYS A 88 -1.00 -25.05 -7.78
C LYS A 88 0.03 -24.37 -6.88
N GLU A 89 0.75 -23.37 -7.38
CA GLU A 89 1.72 -22.61 -6.59
C GLU A 89 1.07 -21.82 -5.46
N VAL A 90 -0.13 -21.26 -5.71
CA VAL A 90 -0.95 -20.62 -4.67
C VAL A 90 -1.29 -21.62 -3.57
N LYS A 91 -1.77 -22.82 -3.92
CA LYS A 91 -2.10 -23.86 -2.92
C LYS A 91 -0.88 -24.23 -2.07
N ASN A 92 0.28 -24.44 -2.70
CA ASN A 92 1.52 -24.74 -1.98
C ASN A 92 1.91 -23.60 -1.03
N ALA A 93 1.79 -22.34 -1.45
CA ALA A 93 2.07 -21.20 -0.59
C ALA A 93 1.15 -21.11 0.64
N LEU A 94 -0.11 -21.54 0.51
CA LEU A 94 -1.03 -21.59 1.65
C LEU A 94 -0.73 -22.75 2.59
N ILE A 95 -0.34 -23.91 2.05
CA ILE A 95 0.09 -25.06 2.86
C ILE A 95 1.35 -24.72 3.65
N ASP A 96 2.37 -24.16 3.00
CA ASP A 96 3.62 -23.75 3.66
C ASP A 96 3.34 -22.76 4.79
N ARG A 97 2.45 -21.79 4.54
CA ARG A 97 2.01 -20.85 5.57
C ARG A 97 1.33 -21.56 6.73
N GLU A 98 0.42 -22.50 6.48
CA GLU A 98 -0.26 -23.26 7.51
C GLU A 98 0.74 -24.00 8.41
N LEU A 99 1.69 -24.68 7.79
CA LEU A 99 2.74 -25.44 8.48
C LEU A 99 3.68 -24.55 9.32
N ILE A 100 3.90 -23.30 8.92
CA ILE A 100 4.78 -22.37 9.63
C ILE A 100 4.04 -21.63 10.75
N GLU A 101 2.77 -21.27 10.53
CA GLU A 101 2.02 -20.39 11.44
C GLU A 101 1.10 -21.14 12.41
N PHE A 102 0.73 -22.39 12.13
CA PHE A 102 -0.30 -23.12 12.91
C PHE A 102 0.09 -24.54 13.32
N CYS A 103 1.22 -25.07 12.84
CA CYS A 103 1.81 -26.34 13.30
C CYS A 103 3.08 -26.06 14.11
#